data_AF-A0A7X2MUA2-F1
#
_entry.id   AF-A0A7X2MUA2-F1
#
_cell.length_a   1.000
_cell.length_b   1.000
_cell.length_c   1.000
_cell.angle_alpha   90.00
_cell.angle_beta   90.00
_cell.angle_gamma   90.00
#
_symmetry.space_group_name_H-M   'P 1'
#
loop_
_entity.id
_entity.type
_entity.pdbx_description
1 polymer ?
#
loop_
_entity_poly.entity_id
_entity_poly.type
_entity_poly.pdbx_seq_one_letter_code
_entity_poly.pdbx_strand_id
1 'polypeptide(L)'
;LRSIEPGDIPTPMMAEYYRQRASAGLIITEATQISFQAKGYAGAPGLHTQPQIAAWKAINEGVHQAGGHTAVQLWHTGRISHNSVQPEGKAPV
;
A
#
# COMPACT_ATOMS: atom_id res chain seq x y z
N LEU A 1 3.55 -2.76 11.47
CA LEU A 1 2.77 -3.01 10.23
C LEU A 1 3.20 -1.97 9.19
N ARG A 2 3.00 -2.23 7.89
CA ARG A 2 3.37 -1.26 6.86
C ARG A 2 2.38 -0.09 6.84
N SER A 3 1.09 -0.37 6.99
CA SER A 3 0.04 0.64 7.08
C SER A 3 -0.41 0.95 8.52
N ILE A 4 -1.05 2.12 8.68
CA ILE A 4 -1.83 2.53 9.86
C ILE A 4 -3.18 1.80 9.82
N GLU A 5 -3.57 1.25 10.96
CA GLU A 5 -4.87 0.61 11.18
C GLU A 5 -5.64 1.41 12.25
N PRO A 6 -6.95 1.70 12.04
CA PRO A 6 -7.74 1.36 10.86
C PRO A 6 -7.38 2.24 9.64
N GLY A 7 -7.61 1.71 8.43
CA GLY A 7 -7.63 2.50 7.19
C GLY A 7 -6.59 2.12 6.14
N ASP A 8 -5.68 1.20 6.44
CA ASP A 8 -4.67 0.70 5.50
C ASP A 8 -3.84 1.81 4.84
N ILE A 9 -3.55 2.86 5.61
CA ILE A 9 -2.88 4.07 5.13
C ILE A 9 -1.35 3.87 5.21
N PRO A 10 -0.58 4.06 4.12
CA PRO A 10 0.87 4.07 4.18
C PRO A 10 1.44 5.02 5.26
N THR A 11 2.55 4.65 5.90
CA THR A 11 3.14 5.42 6.99
C THR A 11 4.26 6.35 6.52
N PRO A 12 4.61 7.41 7.30
CA PRO A 12 5.83 8.19 7.06
C PRO A 12 7.11 7.34 7.05
N MET A 13 7.16 6.24 7.81
CA MET A 13 8.29 5.32 7.79
C MET A 13 8.46 4.64 6.41
N MET A 14 7.35 4.33 5.71
CA MET A 14 7.42 3.81 4.34
C MET A 14 8.01 4.86 3.37
N ALA A 15 7.69 6.15 3.55
CA ALA A 15 8.27 7.21 2.72
C ALA A 15 9.79 7.25 2.84
N GLU A 16 10.32 7.21 4.07
CA GLU A 16 11.76 7.14 4.30
C GLU A 16 12.36 5.86 3.73
N TYR A 17 11.70 4.72 3.93
CA TYR A 17 12.14 3.43 3.38
C TYR A 17 12.30 3.45 1.86
N TYR A 18 11.33 4.01 1.12
CA TYR A 18 11.38 4.09 -0.34
C TYR A 18 12.38 5.15 -0.81
N ARG A 19 12.45 6.31 -0.15
CA ARG A 19 13.42 7.37 -0.47
C ARG A 19 14.86 6.87 -0.40
N GLN A 20 15.20 6.08 0.62
CA GLN A 20 16.53 5.46 0.78
C GLN A 20 16.92 4.55 -0.42
N ARG A 21 15.95 4.10 -1.22
CA ARG A 21 16.14 3.18 -2.35
C ARG A 21 15.97 3.84 -3.71
N ALA A 22 15.84 5.17 -3.75
CA ALA A 22 15.56 5.91 -4.97
C ALA A 22 16.66 5.81 -6.06
N SER A 23 17.84 5.27 -5.73
CA SER A 23 18.90 4.98 -6.69
C SER A 23 18.62 3.78 -7.60
N ALA A 24 17.60 2.96 -7.30
CA ALA A 24 17.18 1.90 -8.19
C ALA A 24 16.60 2.47 -9.50
N GLY A 25 16.82 1.79 -10.63
CA GLY A 25 16.27 2.22 -11.92
C GLY A 25 14.73 2.34 -11.92
N LEU A 26 14.06 1.41 -11.23
CA LEU A 26 12.63 1.46 -10.93
C LEU A 26 12.36 0.76 -9.60
N ILE A 27 11.66 1.43 -8.68
CA ILE A 27 11.09 0.82 -7.49
C ILE A 27 9.71 0.27 -7.83
N ILE A 28 9.46 -1.00 -7.52
CA ILE A 28 8.11 -1.56 -7.49
C ILE A 28 7.69 -1.64 -6.01
N THR A 29 6.55 -1.04 -5.66
CA THR A 29 6.08 -1.04 -4.28
C THR A 29 5.71 -2.45 -3.81
N GLU A 30 5.55 -2.62 -2.51
CA GLU A 30 4.76 -3.72 -1.96
C GLU A 30 3.35 -3.73 -2.55
N ALA A 31 2.72 -4.91 -2.53
CA ALA A 31 1.40 -5.11 -3.09
C ALA A 31 0.33 -4.28 -2.35
N THR A 32 -0.48 -3.56 -3.13
CA THR A 32 -1.37 -2.50 -2.66
C THR A 32 -2.81 -2.77 -3.09
N GLN A 33 -3.74 -2.76 -2.14
CA GLN A 33 -5.14 -3.13 -2.36
C GLN A 33 -5.84 -2.16 -3.32
N ILE A 34 -6.59 -2.70 -4.28
CA ILE A 34 -7.45 -1.91 -5.19
C ILE A 34 -8.83 -1.59 -4.59
N SER A 35 -9.22 -2.27 -3.51
CA SER A 35 -10.51 -2.11 -2.84
C SER A 35 -10.45 -2.69 -1.43
N PHE A 36 -11.47 -2.41 -0.61
CA PHE A 36 -11.59 -3.04 0.72
C PHE A 36 -11.68 -4.58 0.63
N GLN A 37 -12.32 -5.13 -0.40
CA GLN A 37 -12.45 -6.59 -0.61
C GLN A 37 -11.11 -7.24 -0.99
N ALA A 38 -10.20 -6.49 -1.61
CA ALA A 38 -8.91 -6.98 -2.06
C ALA A 38 -7.95 -7.35 -0.90
N LYS A 39 -8.24 -6.97 0.35
CA LYS A 39 -7.37 -7.17 1.51
C LYS A 39 -7.26 -8.64 1.90
N GLY A 40 -6.03 -9.14 1.92
CA GLY A 40 -5.70 -10.48 2.41
C GLY A 40 -4.94 -10.50 3.73
N TYR A 41 -4.26 -9.39 4.05
CA TYR A 41 -3.30 -9.32 5.14
C TYR A 41 -3.50 -8.02 5.92
N ALA A 42 -3.56 -8.11 7.24
CA ALA A 42 -3.58 -6.95 8.12
C ALA A 42 -2.28 -6.15 7.96
N GLY A 43 -2.38 -4.82 7.89
CA GLY A 43 -1.23 -3.95 7.78
C GLY A 43 -0.59 -3.83 6.38
N ALA A 44 -1.20 -4.42 5.34
CA ALA A 44 -0.85 -4.11 3.94
C ALA A 44 -1.54 -2.79 3.51
N PRO A 45 -0.94 -1.96 2.65
CA PRO A 45 -1.53 -0.69 2.25
C PRO A 45 -2.63 -0.83 1.18
N GLY A 46 -3.55 0.14 1.16
CA GLY A 46 -4.54 0.30 0.09
C GLY A 46 -4.27 1.50 -0.83
N LEU A 47 -4.99 1.56 -1.95
CA LEU A 47 -5.06 2.71 -2.86
C LEU A 47 -6.49 2.86 -3.44
N HIS A 48 -7.44 3.07 -2.54
CA HIS A 48 -8.86 3.24 -2.88
C HIS A 48 -9.59 4.26 -1.97
N THR A 49 -8.87 4.92 -1.06
CA THR A 49 -9.39 6.01 -0.23
C THR A 49 -8.55 7.27 -0.34
N GLN A 50 -9.14 8.43 -0.06
CA GLN A 50 -8.42 9.70 -0.13
C GLN A 50 -7.20 9.80 0.81
N PRO A 51 -7.26 9.31 2.07
CA PRO A 51 -6.08 9.29 2.94
C PRO A 51 -4.94 8.39 2.41
N GLN A 52 -5.28 7.22 1.84
CA GLN A 52 -4.30 6.34 1.20
C GLN A 52 -3.64 7.02 0.00
N ILE A 53 -4.43 7.67 -0.87
CA ILE A 53 -3.92 8.42 -2.02
C ILE A 53 -2.97 9.54 -1.56
N ALA A 54 -3.34 10.29 -0.52
CA ALA A 54 -2.51 11.37 0.03
C ALA A 54 -1.17 10.83 0.56
N ALA A 55 -1.18 9.72 1.29
CA ALA A 55 0.04 9.10 1.81
C ALA A 55 0.95 8.55 0.69
N TRP A 56 0.39 7.88 -0.32
CA TRP A 56 1.16 7.42 -1.48
C TRP A 56 1.75 8.57 -2.30
N LYS A 57 1.03 9.70 -2.43
CA LYS A 57 1.58 10.90 -3.08
C LYS A 57 2.84 11.39 -2.36
N ALA A 58 2.82 11.48 -1.04
CA ALA A 58 3.99 11.90 -0.25
C ALA A 58 5.17 10.92 -0.40
N ILE A 59 4.92 9.61 -0.45
CA ILE A 59 5.94 8.59 -0.72
C ILE A 59 6.57 8.81 -2.10
N ASN A 60 5.74 8.91 -3.14
CA ASN A 60 6.22 9.08 -4.51
C ASN A 60 6.97 10.39 -4.68
N GLU A 61 6.51 11.48 -4.05
CA GLU A 61 7.21 12.75 -4.02
C GLU A 61 8.60 12.62 -3.40
N GLY A 62 8.73 11.93 -2.26
CA GLY A 62 10.03 11.68 -1.64
C GLY A 62 11.00 10.89 -2.55
N VAL A 63 10.51 9.89 -3.29
CA VAL A 63 11.33 9.16 -4.25
C VAL A 63 11.72 10.04 -5.44
N HIS A 64 10.78 10.81 -6.00
CA HIS A 64 11.04 11.68 -7.15
C HIS A 64 12.00 12.83 -6.81
N GLN A 65 11.87 13.42 -5.62
CA GLN A 65 12.82 14.44 -5.12
C GLN A 65 14.25 13.88 -4.98
N ALA A 66 14.39 12.58 -4.72
CA ALA A 66 15.67 11.88 -4.69
C ALA A 66 16.13 11.37 -6.07
N GLY A 67 15.42 11.72 -7.16
CA GLY A 67 15.77 11.35 -8.53
C GLY A 67 15.36 9.94 -8.96
N GLY A 68 14.56 9.23 -8.16
CA GLY A 68 14.12 7.87 -8.46
C GLY A 68 12.80 7.79 -9.22
N HIS A 69 12.43 6.57 -9.61
CA HIS A 69 11.13 6.25 -10.24
C HIS A 69 10.40 5.15 -9.48
N THR A 70 9.06 5.21 -9.46
CA THR A 70 8.22 4.24 -8.75
C THR A 70 7.07 3.72 -9.60
N ALA A 71 6.68 2.46 -9.38
CA ALA A 71 5.46 1.86 -9.89
C ALA A 71 4.76 1.10 -8.76
N VAL A 72 3.43 1.21 -8.68
CA VAL A 72 2.63 0.51 -7.65
C VAL A 72 2.25 -0.90 -8.13
N GLN A 73 2.47 -1.90 -7.28
CA GLN A 73 1.96 -3.25 -7.53
C GLN A 73 0.50 -3.35 -7.04
N LEU A 74 -0.46 -3.28 -7.95
CA LEU A 74 -1.88 -3.46 -7.63
C LEU A 74 -2.25 -4.94 -7.53
N TRP A 75 -3.10 -5.29 -6.57
CA TRP A 75 -3.56 -6.67 -6.39
C TRP A 75 -5.00 -6.79 -5.91
N HIS A 76 -5.53 -8.00 -6.08
CA HIS A 76 -6.66 -8.53 -5.32
C HIS A 76 -6.27 -9.91 -4.80
N THR A 77 -6.32 -10.13 -3.49
CA THR A 77 -5.82 -11.38 -2.88
C THR A 77 -6.77 -12.57 -3.08
N GLY A 78 -8.06 -12.27 -3.26
CA GLY A 78 -9.09 -13.29 -3.47
C GLY A 78 -9.14 -14.26 -2.29
N ARG A 79 -9.17 -15.57 -2.58
CA ARG A 79 -9.22 -16.63 -1.57
C ARG A 79 -8.03 -16.65 -0.61
N ILE A 80 -6.92 -16.00 -0.93
CA ILE A 80 -5.76 -15.87 -0.03
C ILE A 80 -6.01 -14.68 0.90
N SER A 81 -7.01 -14.82 1.77
CA SER A 81 -7.45 -13.81 2.72
C SER A 81 -8.05 -14.49 3.97
N HIS A 82 -8.60 -13.72 4.89
CA HIS A 82 -9.26 -14.21 6.10
C HIS A 82 -10.49 -13.34 6.43
N ASN A 83 -11.57 -13.96 6.92
CA ASN A 83 -12.81 -13.25 7.26
C ASN A 83 -12.58 -12.06 8.21
N SER A 84 -11.61 -12.15 9.12
CA SER A 84 -11.31 -11.08 10.08
C SER A 84 -10.78 -9.78 9.46
N VAL A 85 -10.33 -9.81 8.21
CA VAL A 85 -9.85 -8.62 7.49
C VAL A 85 -10.78 -8.22 6.35
N GLN A 86 -11.87 -8.96 6.15
CA GLN A 86 -12.87 -8.68 5.13
C GLN A 86 -13.93 -7.72 5.67
N PRO A 87 -14.50 -6.86 4.80
CA PRO A 87 -15.63 -6.02 5.16
C PRO A 87 -16.77 -6.86 5.76
N GLU A 88 -17.25 -6.43 6.93
CA GLU A 88 -18.37 -7.09 7.64
C GLU A 88 -18.12 -8.58 7.98
N GLY A 89 -16.86 -9.04 7.99
CA GLY A 89 -16.54 -10.44 8.31
C GLY A 89 -16.89 -11.45 7.21
N LYS A 90 -17.14 -10.98 5.97
CA LYS A 90 -17.51 -11.83 4.83
C LYS A 90 -16.40 -12.83 4.47
N ALA A 91 -16.79 -13.92 3.82
CA ALA A 91 -15.83 -14.88 3.29
C ALA A 91 -15.00 -14.25 2.14
N PRO A 92 -13.70 -14.60 2.04
CA PRO A 92 -12.88 -14.32 0.87
C PRO A 92 -13.50 -14.80 -0.46
N VAL A 93 -13.15 -14.16 -1.57
CA VAL A 93 -13.67 -14.45 -2.93
C VAL A 93 -12.70 -15.17 -3.85
#